data_AF-A0A2A5DFS6-F1
#
_entry.id   AF-A0A2A5DFS6-F1
#
_cell.length_a   1.000
_cell.length_b   1.000
_cell.length_c   1.000
_cell.angle_alpha   90.00
_cell.angle_beta   90.00
_cell.angle_gamma   90.00
#
_symmetry.space_group_name_H-M   'P 1'
#
loop_
_entity.id
_entity.type
_entity.pdbx_description
1 polymer ?
#
loop_
_entity_poly.entity_id
_entity_poly.type
_entity_poly.pdbx_seq_one_letter_code
_entity_poly.pdbx_strand_id
1 'polypeptide(L)'
;MADALILLRHHTDPDVRLAGIRYLARDRFPKDVRTFEFALNDPDLRVVRVAIQQLALRSAVSSLEAIVPFTQHQDSEVAVDAIRAVAHLGSTREMPMILQAMDPEDRSKFAAARIAAEKLSGHTLGLSLDPNIEERRNLKLAWWAWWKEQPNSAKLGG
;
A
#
# COMPACT_ATOMS: atom_id res chain seq x y z
N MET A 1 1.91 12.17 22.62
CA MET A 1 0.88 11.92 21.57
C MET A 1 0.61 13.18 20.76
N ALA A 2 0.34 14.31 21.44
CA ALA A 2 0.44 15.64 20.84
C ALA A 2 1.84 15.91 20.24
N ASP A 3 2.89 15.37 20.87
CA ASP A 3 4.28 15.64 20.51
C ASP A 3 4.63 15.20 19.08
N ALA A 4 4.22 14.00 18.65
CA ALA A 4 4.49 13.54 17.29
C ALA A 4 3.79 14.41 16.23
N LEU A 5 2.54 14.81 16.48
CA LEU A 5 1.82 15.71 15.57
C LEU A 5 2.42 17.12 15.54
N ILE A 6 2.88 17.63 16.69
CA ILE A 6 3.58 18.92 16.79
C ILE A 6 4.87 18.87 15.98
N LEU A 7 5.68 17.81 16.16
CA LEU A 7 6.92 17.61 15.39
C LEU A 7 6.62 17.57 13.89
N LEU A 8 5.61 16.81 13.46
CA LEU A 8 5.22 16.72 12.06
C LEU A 8 4.83 18.07 11.46
N ARG A 9 4.16 18.94 12.23
CA ARG A 9 3.66 20.23 11.75
C ARG A 9 4.72 21.33 11.72
N HIS A 10 5.66 21.29 12.63
CA HIS A 10 6.47 22.47 12.94
C HIS A 10 7.98 22.22 12.83
N HIS A 11 8.44 20.97 12.85
CA HIS A 11 9.87 20.67 12.82
C HIS A 11 10.39 20.53 11.39
N THR A 12 11.43 21.30 11.04
CA THR A 12 12.01 21.32 9.69
C THR A 12 12.89 20.10 9.41
N ASP A 13 13.59 19.58 10.43
CA ASP A 13 14.44 18.40 10.32
C ASP A 13 13.62 17.10 10.14
N PRO A 14 13.76 16.38 9.02
CA PRO A 14 13.06 15.12 8.79
C PRO A 14 13.45 14.00 9.76
N ASP A 15 14.67 13.96 10.28
CA ASP A 15 15.10 12.91 11.21
C ASP A 15 14.37 13.05 12.55
N VAL A 16 14.11 14.28 12.99
CA VAL A 16 13.30 14.55 14.19
C VAL A 16 11.83 14.17 13.96
N ARG A 17 11.25 14.50 12.80
CA ARG A 17 9.88 14.07 12.45
C ARG A 17 9.75 12.55 12.42
N LEU A 18 10.72 11.88 11.80
CA LEU A 18 10.80 10.42 11.73
C LEU A 18 10.94 9.79 13.11
N ALA A 19 11.79 10.35 13.99
CA ALA A 19 11.92 9.88 15.37
C ALA A 19 10.59 10.00 16.13
N GLY A 20 9.86 11.11 15.97
CA GLY A 20 8.55 11.32 16.57
C GLY A 20 7.52 10.28 16.10
N ILE A 21 7.46 10.00 14.80
CA ILE A 21 6.55 9.01 14.23
C ILE A 21 6.93 7.57 14.61
N ARG A 22 8.23 7.24 14.65
CA ARG A 22 8.70 5.93 15.13
C ARG A 22 8.43 5.74 16.62
N TYR A 23 8.52 6.80 17.42
CA TYR A 23 8.14 6.74 18.83
C TYR A 23 6.64 6.43 18.97
N LEU A 24 5.78 7.14 18.22
CA LEU A 24 4.33 6.87 18.19
C LEU A 24 4.03 5.43 17.76
N ALA A 25 4.80 4.88 16.81
CA ALA A 25 4.64 3.52 16.30
C ALA A 25 4.88 2.40 17.33
N ARG A 26 5.60 2.67 18.43
CA ARG A 26 5.97 1.65 19.43
C ARG A 26 4.79 1.10 20.21
N ASP A 27 3.68 1.84 20.29
CA ASP A 27 2.49 1.43 21.04
C ASP A 27 1.21 1.94 20.36
N ARG A 28 0.06 1.46 20.82
CA ARG A 28 -1.25 1.94 20.39
C ARG A 28 -1.75 3.00 21.36
N PHE A 29 -2.04 4.18 20.84
CA PHE A 29 -2.52 5.29 21.65
C PHE A 29 -3.87 5.80 21.12
N PRO A 30 -4.76 6.34 21.99
CA PRO A 30 -6.04 6.88 21.54
C PRO A 30 -5.88 8.06 20.57
N LYS A 31 -6.29 7.90 19.29
CA LYS A 31 -6.21 8.87 18.17
C LYS A 31 -4.92 8.84 17.32
N ASP A 32 -4.10 7.80 17.43
CA ASP A 32 -2.81 7.73 16.71
C ASP A 32 -2.99 7.59 15.20
N VAL A 33 -4.08 6.94 14.77
CA VAL A 33 -4.51 6.85 13.36
C VAL A 33 -4.49 8.22 12.67
N ARG A 34 -5.06 9.26 13.29
CA ARG A 34 -5.08 10.61 12.68
C ARG A 34 -3.68 11.21 12.53
N THR A 35 -2.77 10.89 13.44
CA THR A 35 -1.38 11.35 13.34
C THR A 35 -0.64 10.63 12.22
N PHE A 36 -0.88 9.34 12.02
CA PHE A 36 -0.33 8.62 10.86
C PHE A 36 -0.97 9.07 9.54
N GLU A 37 -2.27 9.34 9.50
CA GLU A 37 -2.92 9.94 8.32
C GLU A 37 -2.29 11.29 7.96
N PHE A 38 -2.02 12.14 8.96
CA PHE A 38 -1.31 13.39 8.74
C PHE A 38 0.10 13.17 8.16
N ALA A 39 0.83 12.19 8.71
CA ALA A 39 2.18 11.83 8.29
C ALA A 39 2.28 11.26 6.85
N LEU A 40 1.17 10.86 6.22
CA LEU A 40 1.15 10.52 4.79
C LEU A 40 1.54 11.71 3.89
N ASN A 41 1.40 12.95 4.38
CA ASN A 41 1.75 14.16 3.64
C ASN A 41 3.17 14.66 3.92
N ASP A 42 4.00 13.90 4.66
CA ASP A 42 5.37 14.33 4.96
C ASP A 42 6.25 14.25 3.70
N PRO A 43 7.11 15.25 3.44
CA PRO A 43 8.02 15.20 2.29
C PRO A 43 9.10 14.11 2.42
N ASP A 44 9.38 13.62 3.63
CA ASP A 44 10.34 12.52 3.83
C ASP A 44 9.64 11.16 3.69
N LEU A 45 10.05 10.39 2.68
CA LEU A 45 9.45 9.08 2.37
C LEU A 45 9.60 8.06 3.51
N ARG A 46 10.60 8.20 4.39
CA ARG A 46 10.76 7.33 5.57
C ARG A 46 9.60 7.56 6.56
N VAL A 47 9.12 8.80 6.68
CA VAL A 47 7.95 9.14 7.51
C VAL A 47 6.68 8.56 6.88
N VAL A 48 6.50 8.76 5.57
CA VAL A 48 5.36 8.23 4.81
C VAL A 48 5.26 6.70 4.92
N ARG A 49 6.38 5.99 4.79
CA ARG A 49 6.40 4.52 4.92
C ARG A 49 5.99 4.05 6.30
N VAL A 50 6.50 4.68 7.36
CA VAL A 50 6.06 4.36 8.73
C VAL A 50 4.56 4.61 8.87
N ALA A 51 4.05 5.73 8.35
CA ALA A 51 2.61 6.03 8.37
C ALA A 51 1.78 4.92 7.69
N ILE A 52 2.10 4.54 6.46
CA ILE A 52 1.39 3.48 5.71
C ILE A 52 1.40 2.16 6.50
N GLN A 53 2.56 1.73 6.98
CA GLN A 53 2.70 0.48 7.74
C GLN A 53 1.88 0.51 9.04
N GLN A 54 1.91 1.64 9.76
CA GLN A 54 1.21 1.77 11.04
C GLN A 54 -0.32 1.88 10.89
N LEU A 55 -0.81 2.46 9.79
CA LEU A 55 -2.24 2.45 9.45
C LEU A 55 -2.72 1.03 9.14
N ALA A 56 -1.94 0.25 8.38
CA ALA A 56 -2.23 -1.14 8.12
C ALA A 56 -2.24 -1.98 9.41
N LEU A 57 -1.19 -1.87 10.24
CA LEU A 57 -1.09 -2.61 11.51
C LEU A 57 -2.23 -2.30 12.48
N ARG A 58 -2.77 -1.09 12.43
CA ARG A 58 -3.93 -0.69 13.25
C ARG A 58 -5.27 -1.12 12.67
N SER A 59 -5.28 -1.77 11.52
CA SER A 59 -6.50 -2.11 10.78
C SER A 59 -7.38 -0.87 10.54
N ALA A 60 -6.75 0.27 10.24
CA ALA A 60 -7.43 1.54 9.99
C ALA A 60 -8.07 1.54 8.61
N VAL A 61 -9.17 0.79 8.44
CA VAL A 61 -9.90 0.66 7.17
C VAL A 61 -10.36 2.03 6.64
N SER A 62 -10.68 2.98 7.53
CA SER A 62 -11.04 4.36 7.17
C SER A 62 -9.93 5.11 6.43
N SER A 63 -8.67 4.69 6.58
CA SER A 63 -7.52 5.33 5.95
C SER A 63 -7.19 4.72 4.59
N LEU A 64 -7.92 3.70 4.14
CA LEU A 64 -7.67 3.00 2.87
C LEU A 64 -7.64 3.97 1.68
N GLU A 65 -8.60 4.89 1.60
CA GLU A 65 -8.67 5.89 0.53
C GLU A 65 -7.42 6.80 0.49
N ALA A 66 -6.83 7.11 1.65
CA ALA A 66 -5.62 7.90 1.73
C ALA A 66 -4.35 7.10 1.34
N ILE A 67 -4.37 5.77 1.47
CA ILE A 67 -3.22 4.89 1.17
C ILE A 67 -3.20 4.48 -0.30
N VAL A 68 -4.36 4.28 -0.94
CA VAL A 68 -4.49 3.79 -2.33
C VAL A 68 -3.59 4.56 -3.33
N PRO A 69 -3.51 5.91 -3.30
CA PRO A 69 -2.65 6.65 -4.23
C PRO A 69 -1.16 6.24 -4.17
N PHE A 70 -0.68 5.83 -3.00
CA PHE A 70 0.72 5.44 -2.82
C PHE A 70 1.08 4.11 -3.51
N THR A 71 0.09 3.30 -3.91
CA THR A 71 0.35 2.05 -4.67
C THR A 71 1.02 2.30 -6.03
N GLN A 72 0.86 3.51 -6.58
CA GLN A 72 1.48 3.96 -7.84
C GLN A 72 2.69 4.87 -7.61
N HIS A 73 3.20 4.97 -6.39
CA HIS A 73 4.32 5.85 -6.09
C HIS A 73 5.58 5.46 -6.87
N GLN A 74 6.38 6.46 -7.28
CA GLN A 74 7.59 6.23 -8.06
C GLN A 74 8.63 5.44 -7.24
N ASP A 75 8.86 5.85 -5.99
CA ASP A 75 9.66 5.09 -5.04
C ASP A 75 9.08 3.69 -4.79
N SER A 76 9.90 2.67 -5.02
CA SER A 76 9.49 1.27 -4.97
C SER A 76 9.10 0.83 -3.58
N GLU A 77 9.81 1.28 -2.55
CA GLU A 77 9.53 0.87 -1.17
C GLU A 77 8.21 1.45 -0.67
N VAL A 78 7.92 2.71 -0.99
CA VAL A 78 6.62 3.35 -0.69
C VAL A 78 5.47 2.60 -1.36
N ALA A 79 5.62 2.28 -2.66
CA ALA A 79 4.58 1.55 -3.40
C ALA A 79 4.34 0.15 -2.83
N VAL A 80 5.42 -0.58 -2.50
CA VAL A 80 5.33 -1.91 -1.90
C VAL A 80 4.64 -1.89 -0.54
N ASP A 81 4.98 -0.92 0.31
CA ASP A 81 4.32 -0.75 1.62
C ASP A 81 2.83 -0.43 1.44
N ALA A 82 2.47 0.43 0.48
CA ALA A 82 1.09 0.76 0.17
C ALA A 82 0.29 -0.44 -0.38
N ILE A 83 0.88 -1.20 -1.31
CA ILE A 83 0.27 -2.42 -1.88
C ILE A 83 -0.05 -3.42 -0.76
N ARG A 84 0.90 -3.64 0.15
CA ARG A 84 0.71 -4.54 1.31
C ARG A 84 -0.36 -4.03 2.26
N ALA A 85 -0.40 -2.73 2.52
CA ALA A 85 -1.42 -2.10 3.34
C ALA A 85 -2.82 -2.25 2.74
N VAL A 86 -2.98 -1.99 1.43
CA VAL A 86 -4.23 -2.22 0.70
C VAL A 86 -4.64 -3.69 0.74
N ALA A 87 -3.70 -4.62 0.59
CA ALA A 87 -4.00 -6.06 0.74
C ALA A 87 -4.43 -6.47 2.15
N HIS A 88 -4.09 -5.68 3.18
CA HIS A 88 -4.49 -5.93 4.57
C HIS A 88 -5.83 -5.29 4.91
N LEU A 89 -6.10 -4.09 4.40
CA LEU A 89 -7.25 -3.26 4.77
C LEU A 89 -8.42 -3.36 3.79
N GLY A 90 -8.13 -3.66 2.53
CA GLY A 90 -9.08 -3.63 1.43
C GLY A 90 -9.75 -4.97 1.14
N SER A 91 -10.37 -5.02 -0.02
CA SER A 91 -11.18 -6.12 -0.53
C SER A 91 -10.93 -6.33 -2.04
N THR A 92 -11.71 -7.20 -2.67
CA THR A 92 -11.69 -7.33 -4.14
C THR A 92 -11.95 -6.01 -4.88
N ARG A 93 -12.56 -5.00 -4.25
CA ARG A 93 -12.82 -3.70 -4.87
C ARG A 93 -11.53 -2.98 -5.30
N GLU A 94 -10.43 -3.21 -4.60
CA GLU A 94 -9.14 -2.58 -4.84
C GLU A 94 -8.31 -3.31 -5.91
N MET A 95 -8.82 -4.42 -6.47
CA MET A 95 -8.13 -5.21 -7.51
C MET A 95 -7.63 -4.37 -8.68
N PRO A 96 -8.41 -3.45 -9.31
CA PRO A 96 -7.91 -2.65 -10.43
C PRO A 96 -6.64 -1.87 -10.09
N MET A 97 -6.57 -1.28 -8.90
CA MET A 97 -5.41 -0.51 -8.44
C MET A 97 -4.20 -1.40 -8.19
N ILE A 98 -4.41 -2.57 -7.58
CA ILE A 98 -3.35 -3.58 -7.37
C ILE A 98 -2.82 -4.11 -8.71
N LEU A 99 -3.71 -4.42 -9.66
CA LEU A 99 -3.31 -4.90 -10.99
C LEU A 99 -2.61 -3.81 -11.81
N GLN A 100 -2.97 -2.54 -11.62
CA GLN A 100 -2.23 -1.42 -12.21
C GLN A 100 -0.81 -1.35 -11.64
N ALA A 101 -0.68 -1.45 -10.31
CA ALA A 101 0.59 -1.40 -9.56
C ALA A 101 1.50 -2.62 -9.77
N MET A 102 0.97 -3.71 -10.34
CA MET A 102 1.74 -4.91 -10.69
C MET A 102 2.68 -4.61 -11.85
N ASP A 103 3.80 -3.96 -11.57
CA ASP A 103 4.79 -3.58 -12.57
C ASP A 103 5.70 -4.77 -12.92
N PRO A 104 5.65 -5.33 -14.14
CA PRO A 104 6.52 -6.44 -14.52
C PRO A 104 8.00 -6.09 -14.53
N GLU A 105 8.39 -4.82 -14.58
CA GLU A 105 9.82 -4.43 -14.62
C GLU A 105 10.40 -4.36 -13.20
N ASP A 106 9.67 -3.76 -12.26
CA ASP A 106 10.02 -3.73 -10.84
C ASP A 106 9.66 -5.06 -10.13
N ARG A 107 10.66 -5.89 -9.84
CA ARG A 107 10.48 -7.19 -9.15
C ARG A 107 9.77 -7.07 -7.80
N SER A 108 10.02 -6.01 -7.05
CA SER A 108 9.47 -5.82 -5.71
C SER A 108 7.99 -5.42 -5.78
N LYS A 109 7.64 -4.46 -6.64
CA LYS A 109 6.24 -4.07 -6.88
C LYS A 109 5.45 -5.23 -7.46
N PHE A 110 6.01 -5.95 -8.43
CA PHE A 110 5.38 -7.14 -9.01
C PHE A 110 5.02 -8.18 -7.96
N ALA A 111 6.00 -8.57 -7.13
CA ALA A 111 5.80 -9.60 -6.12
C ALA A 111 4.76 -9.16 -5.07
N ALA A 112 4.84 -7.90 -4.61
CA ALA A 112 3.87 -7.36 -3.67
C ALA A 112 2.46 -7.35 -4.26
N ALA A 113 2.29 -6.88 -5.50
CA ALA A 113 0.99 -6.77 -6.16
C ALA A 113 0.39 -8.15 -6.48
N ARG A 114 1.21 -9.12 -6.87
CA ARG A 114 0.75 -10.51 -7.07
C ARG A 114 0.19 -11.10 -5.78
N ILE A 115 0.96 -11.01 -4.68
CA ILE A 115 0.52 -11.50 -3.37
C ILE A 115 -0.74 -10.76 -2.91
N ALA A 116 -0.82 -9.45 -3.15
CA ALA A 116 -2.00 -8.66 -2.85
C ALA A 116 -3.22 -9.12 -3.66
N ALA A 117 -3.07 -9.34 -4.96
CA ALA A 117 -4.13 -9.83 -5.84
C ALA A 117 -4.65 -11.20 -5.35
N GLU A 118 -3.75 -12.11 -5.01
CA GLU A 118 -4.10 -13.44 -4.46
C GLU A 118 -4.88 -13.32 -3.15
N LYS A 119 -4.39 -12.48 -2.24
CA LYS A 119 -5.02 -12.29 -0.93
C LYS A 119 -6.41 -11.65 -1.04
N LEU A 120 -6.56 -10.63 -1.88
CA LEU A 120 -7.83 -9.90 -2.02
C LEU A 120 -8.88 -10.75 -2.73
N SER A 121 -8.48 -11.59 -3.69
CA SER A 121 -9.39 -12.42 -4.49
C SER A 121 -9.62 -13.83 -3.95
N GLY A 122 -8.70 -14.37 -3.16
CA GLY A 122 -8.65 -15.80 -2.84
C GLY A 122 -8.32 -16.69 -4.04
N HIS A 123 -7.95 -16.10 -5.18
CA HIS A 123 -7.57 -16.80 -6.41
C HIS A 123 -6.05 -16.83 -6.56
N THR A 124 -5.50 -17.88 -7.15
CA THR A 124 -4.05 -18.00 -7.37
C THR A 124 -3.79 -18.37 -8.82
N LEU A 125 -2.88 -17.63 -9.44
CA LEU A 125 -2.34 -17.94 -10.76
C LEU A 125 -0.92 -18.44 -10.58
N GLY A 126 -0.62 -19.61 -11.13
CA GLY A 126 0.69 -20.24 -11.01
C GLY A 126 1.79 -19.39 -11.64
N LEU A 127 2.96 -19.40 -11.00
CA LEU A 127 4.16 -18.70 -11.47
C LEU A 127 5.41 -19.51 -11.08
N SER A 128 6.44 -19.47 -11.91
CA SER A 128 7.75 -20.03 -11.59
C SER A 128 8.42 -19.28 -10.42
N LEU A 129 9.41 -19.91 -9.78
CA LEU A 129 10.09 -19.35 -8.59
C LEU A 129 10.90 -18.07 -8.90
N ASP A 130 11.54 -18.01 -10.07
CA ASP A 130 12.26 -16.82 -10.57
C ASP A 130 11.73 -16.47 -11.96
N PRO A 131 10.56 -15.81 -12.02
CA PRO A 131 9.90 -15.53 -13.29
C PRO A 131 10.67 -14.47 -14.07
N ASN A 132 10.91 -14.75 -15.35
CA ASN A 132 11.47 -13.77 -16.25
C ASN A 132 10.46 -12.65 -16.57
N ILE A 133 10.90 -11.63 -17.31
CA ILE A 133 10.06 -10.45 -17.62
C ILE A 133 8.78 -10.83 -18.40
N GLU A 134 8.85 -11.79 -19.30
CA GLU A 134 7.69 -12.23 -20.10
C GLU A 134 6.69 -13.02 -19.26
N GLU A 135 7.16 -13.89 -18.37
CA GLU A 135 6.29 -14.59 -17.40
C GLU A 135 5.55 -13.59 -16.51
N ARG A 136 6.24 -12.53 -16.04
CA ARG A 136 5.61 -11.46 -15.25
C ARG A 136 4.58 -10.67 -16.05
N ARG A 137 4.87 -10.33 -17.31
CA ARG A 137 3.92 -9.66 -18.22
C ARG A 137 2.69 -10.52 -18.48
N ASN A 138 2.88 -11.79 -18.78
CA ASN A 138 1.80 -12.74 -19.02
C ASN A 138 0.93 -12.94 -17.78
N LEU A 139 1.52 -13.03 -16.59
CA LEU A 139 0.75 -13.13 -15.35
C LEU A 139 -0.11 -11.88 -15.12
N LYS A 140 0.42 -10.68 -15.36
CA LYS A 140 -0.34 -9.43 -15.26
C LYS A 140 -1.55 -9.44 -16.20
N LEU A 141 -1.36 -9.90 -17.44
CA LEU A 141 -2.45 -10.02 -18.43
C LEU A 141 -3.49 -11.05 -17.98
N ALA A 142 -3.06 -12.21 -17.49
CA ALA A 142 -3.95 -13.26 -16.98
C ALA A 142 -4.80 -12.76 -15.80
N TRP A 143 -4.20 -11.99 -14.88
CA TRP A 143 -4.95 -11.34 -13.80
C TRP A 143 -6.00 -10.36 -14.30
N TRP A 144 -5.68 -9.53 -15.30
CA TRP A 144 -6.65 -8.62 -15.91
C TRP A 144 -7.78 -9.36 -16.63
N ALA A 145 -7.48 -10.46 -17.32
CA ALA A 145 -8.48 -11.30 -17.96
C ALA A 145 -9.43 -11.91 -16.92
N TRP A 146 -8.87 -12.54 -15.88
CA TRP A 146 -9.64 -13.09 -14.77
C TRP A 146 -10.51 -12.04 -14.06
N TRP A 147 -9.99 -10.84 -13.82
CA TRP A 147 -10.74 -9.76 -13.16
C TRP A 147 -11.96 -9.33 -13.98
N LYS A 148 -11.83 -9.22 -15.31
CA LYS A 148 -12.94 -8.83 -16.20
C LYS A 148 -14.09 -9.84 -16.21
N GLU A 149 -13.82 -11.09 -15.90
CA GLU A 149 -14.84 -12.14 -15.79
C GLU A 149 -15.59 -12.09 -14.44
N GLN A 150 -15.09 -11.32 -13.45
CA GLN A 150 -15.71 -11.24 -12.14
C GLN A 150 -16.97 -10.36 -12.16
N PRO A 151 -18.06 -10.76 -11.48
CA PRO A 151 -19.30 -9.98 -11.40
C PRO A 151 -19.11 -8.56 -10.83
N ASN A 152 -18.10 -8.38 -9.97
CA ASN A 152 -17.80 -7.11 -9.32
C ASN A 152 -17.04 -6.13 -10.21
N SER A 153 -16.45 -6.59 -11.33
CA SER A 153 -15.68 -5.74 -12.24
C SER A 153 -16.58 -4.78 -13.05
N ALA A 154 -17.81 -5.19 -13.37
CA ALA A 154 -18.77 -4.40 -14.13
C ALA A 154 -19.36 -3.22 -13.34
N LYS A 155 -19.34 -3.26 -12.00
CA LYS A 155 -19.97 -2.24 -11.13
C LYS A 155 -19.12 -0.98 -10.90
N LEU A 156 -17.87 -0.96 -11.37
CA LEU A 156 -16.93 0.15 -11.18
C LEU A 156 -16.61 0.91 -12.48
N GLY A 157 -17.26 0.55 -13.60
CA GLY A 157 -17.05 1.14 -14.93
C GLY A 157 -18.23 1.97 -15.45
N GLY A 158 -19.10 2.45 -14.57
CA GLY A 158 -20.24 3.31 -14.89
C GLY A 158 -20.14 4.69 -14.23
#